data_AF-A0A5D2Y5F7-F1
#
_entry.id   AF-A0A5D2Y5F7-F1
#
_cell.length_a   1.000
_cell.length_b   1.000
_cell.length_c   1.000
_cell.angle_alpha   90.00
_cell.angle_beta   90.00
_cell.angle_gamma   90.00
#
_symmetry.space_group_name_H-M   'P 1'
#
loop_
_entity.id
_entity.type
_entity.pdbx_description
1 polymer ?
#
loop_
_entity_poly.entity_id
_entity_poly.type
_entity_poly.pdbx_seq_one_letter_code
_entity_poly.pdbx_strand_id
1 'polypeptide(L)'
;MVPWGGLTCCLSAAALYLLGISSGRDAQILKTVTRVNQLKELAQLLDIESKVIPLIVTISGRVGSETPINCEHSGLRGVIVEETAEQHFLKHNDAGSWIQDSALMLSMSKEVPWYLDDGTGRAYVVGARSAAGFALTVGSEVFEDSGRSIVRGTLDYLQGLKMLGVKRIERVLPIGSSLTVVGEAVKDDVGTIRIQKPHKGPFYVSPKSIDQLISNLGKWARLYKYASFGLTIFGAFLITKHAILYFLERRRRRELQRRVLAAAAKRSGPDNEDPTLKVENGAEPKRDRMMPNICVICLEQEYNAVFIQCGHMCCCTTCASHLTSCPLCRRRIEQVVKVFCH
;
A
#
# COMPACT_ATOMS: atom_id res chain seq x y z
N MET A 1 12.73 -15.67 10.68
CA MET A 1 11.90 -15.01 9.66
C MET A 1 11.54 -13.62 10.15
N VAL A 2 11.67 -12.60 9.30
CA VAL A 2 11.42 -11.18 9.62
C VAL A 2 9.91 -10.94 9.81
N PRO A 3 9.47 -10.15 10.81
CA PRO A 3 8.05 -9.85 11.03
C PRO A 3 7.54 -8.82 10.01
N TRP A 4 7.32 -9.26 8.78
CA TRP A 4 6.87 -8.40 7.67
C TRP A 4 5.63 -7.58 8.02
N GLY A 5 4.64 -8.17 8.70
CA GLY A 5 3.42 -7.46 9.12
C GLY A 5 3.67 -6.29 10.08
N GLY A 6 4.61 -6.44 11.02
CA GLY A 6 4.98 -5.36 11.94
C GLY A 6 5.72 -4.23 11.23
N LEU A 7 6.64 -4.59 10.33
CA LEU A 7 7.39 -3.63 9.51
C LEU A 7 6.47 -2.83 8.58
N THR A 8 5.51 -3.48 7.91
CA THR A 8 4.55 -2.79 7.05
C THR A 8 3.69 -1.81 7.84
N CYS A 9 3.25 -2.17 9.06
CA CYS A 9 2.50 -1.25 9.91
C CYS A 9 3.32 -0.02 10.30
N CYS A 10 4.61 -0.20 10.65
CA CYS A 10 5.49 0.93 10.98
C CYS A 10 5.78 1.82 9.77
N LEU A 11 5.96 1.25 8.58
CA LEU A 11 6.15 2.03 7.35
C LEU A 11 4.89 2.83 6.98
N SER A 12 3.71 2.22 7.07
CA SER A 12 2.44 2.92 6.89
C SER A 12 2.24 4.02 7.93
N ALA A 13 2.62 3.77 9.19
CA ALA A 13 2.59 4.79 10.24
C ALA A 13 3.48 6.00 9.92
N ALA A 14 4.69 5.76 9.41
CA ALA A 14 5.61 6.81 9.00
C ALA A 14 5.05 7.61 7.81
N ALA A 15 4.48 6.94 6.81
CA ALA A 15 3.84 7.58 5.67
C ALA A 15 2.67 8.49 6.12
N LEU A 16 1.78 7.99 6.98
CA LEU A 16 0.69 8.80 7.54
C LEU A 16 1.20 9.96 8.39
N TYR A 17 2.30 9.80 9.14
CA TYR A 17 2.89 10.89 9.91
C TYR A 17 3.37 12.03 8.99
N LEU A 18 4.05 11.69 7.90
CA LEU A 18 4.52 12.66 6.91
C LEU A 18 3.35 13.40 6.25
N LEU A 19 2.29 12.69 5.88
CA LEU A 19 1.05 13.31 5.38
C LEU A 19 0.39 14.23 6.43
N GLY A 20 0.38 13.82 7.69
CA GLY A 20 -0.12 14.63 8.80
C GLY A 20 0.68 15.91 8.99
N ILE A 21 2.00 15.86 8.79
CA ILE A 21 2.87 17.06 8.82
C ILE A 21 2.60 17.96 7.61
N SER A 22 2.52 17.41 6.40
CA SER A 22 2.29 18.22 5.20
C SER A 22 0.94 18.93 5.25
N SER A 23 -0.15 18.21 5.54
CA SER A 23 -1.48 18.82 5.71
C SER A 23 -1.51 19.86 6.84
N GLY A 24 -0.77 19.63 7.93
CA GLY A 24 -0.63 20.59 9.01
C GLY A 24 0.13 21.85 8.59
N ARG A 25 1.18 21.70 7.78
CA ARG A 25 1.97 22.81 7.23
C ARG A 25 1.13 23.64 6.26
N ASP A 26 0.40 23.00 5.36
CA ASP A 26 -0.48 23.68 4.40
C ASP A 26 -1.54 24.51 5.14
N ALA A 27 -2.15 23.95 6.20
CA ALA A 27 -3.10 24.69 7.03
C ALA A 27 -2.47 25.92 7.71
N GLN A 28 -1.21 25.85 8.12
CA GLN A 28 -0.51 26.99 8.74
C GLN A 28 -0.14 28.05 7.70
N ILE A 29 0.36 27.64 6.53
CA ILE A 29 0.65 28.57 5.43
C ILE A 29 -0.63 29.32 5.03
N LEU A 30 -1.76 28.62 4.90
CA LEU A 30 -3.03 29.28 4.58
C LEU A 30 -3.53 30.24 5.66
N LYS A 31 -3.11 30.08 6.92
CA LYS A 31 -3.41 31.04 7.99
C LYS A 31 -2.56 32.31 7.90
N THR A 32 -1.35 32.22 7.37
CA THR A 32 -0.44 33.37 7.24
C THR A 32 -0.68 34.19 5.97
N VAL A 33 -1.42 33.65 4.99
CA VAL A 33 -1.73 34.36 3.75
C VAL A 33 -2.61 35.58 4.04
N THR A 34 -2.29 36.71 3.40
CA THR A 34 -3.04 37.96 3.50
C THR A 34 -4.46 37.77 2.97
N ARG A 35 -5.45 38.04 3.82
CA ARG A 35 -6.87 37.94 3.46
C ARG A 35 -7.34 39.29 2.95
N VAL A 36 -7.85 39.33 1.73
CA VAL A 36 -8.40 40.55 1.13
C VAL A 36 -9.91 40.41 1.06
N ASN A 37 -10.61 41.25 1.82
CA ASN A 37 -12.07 41.21 1.89
C ASN A 37 -12.72 42.01 0.76
N GLN A 38 -12.05 43.06 0.28
CA GLN A 38 -12.50 43.89 -0.84
C GLN A 38 -11.40 43.97 -1.91
N LEU A 39 -11.72 43.59 -3.13
CA LEU A 39 -10.80 43.62 -4.27
C LEU A 39 -10.26 45.02 -4.55
N LYS A 40 -10.99 46.08 -4.18
CA LYS A 40 -10.49 47.46 -4.25
C LYS A 40 -9.25 47.70 -3.39
N GLU A 41 -9.16 47.06 -2.22
CA GLU A 41 -8.01 47.16 -1.31
C GLU A 41 -6.79 46.43 -1.89
N LEU A 42 -7.00 45.37 -2.68
CA LEU A 42 -5.91 44.64 -3.33
C LEU A 42 -5.07 45.54 -4.24
N ALA A 43 -5.72 46.44 -4.97
CA ALA A 43 -5.03 47.41 -5.83
C ALA A 43 -4.07 48.28 -5.02
N GLN A 44 -4.52 48.76 -3.85
CA GLN A 44 -3.74 49.63 -2.97
C GLN A 44 -2.58 48.87 -2.33
N LEU A 45 -2.81 47.63 -1.88
CA LEU A 45 -1.77 46.78 -1.32
C LEU A 45 -0.67 46.49 -2.33
N LEU A 46 -1.04 46.17 -3.58
CA LEU A 46 -0.08 45.96 -4.65
C LEU A 46 0.73 47.20 -4.94
N ASP A 47 0.16 48.41 -4.91
CA ASP A 47 0.91 49.64 -5.16
C ASP A 47 1.91 49.98 -4.03
N ILE A 48 1.67 49.51 -2.80
CA ILE A 48 2.54 49.75 -1.63
C ILE A 48 3.65 48.69 -1.52
N GLU A 49 3.33 47.42 -1.74
CA GLU A 49 4.23 46.28 -1.52
C GLU A 49 4.97 45.83 -2.79
N SER A 50 4.59 46.34 -3.96
CA SER A 50 5.25 46.08 -5.24
C SER A 50 6.64 46.73 -5.28
N LYS A 51 7.65 45.94 -4.92
CA LYS A 51 8.99 45.96 -5.55
C LYS A 51 9.93 44.83 -5.11
N VAL A 52 9.63 44.07 -4.05
CA VAL A 52 10.63 43.16 -3.44
C VAL A 52 10.19 41.71 -3.20
N ILE A 53 8.89 41.40 -2.98
CA ILE A 53 8.44 40.05 -2.62
C ILE A 53 7.12 39.70 -3.34
N PRO A 54 6.94 38.47 -3.87
CA PRO A 54 5.66 38.03 -4.44
C PRO A 54 4.56 38.00 -3.36
N LEU A 55 3.53 38.81 -3.56
CA LEU A 55 2.42 38.95 -2.62
C LEU A 55 1.40 37.82 -2.81
N ILE A 56 1.34 36.90 -1.86
CA ILE A 56 0.34 35.81 -1.86
C ILE A 56 -0.89 36.29 -1.09
N VAL A 57 -2.05 36.26 -1.76
CA VAL A 57 -3.32 36.72 -1.20
C VAL A 57 -4.40 35.65 -1.30
N THR A 58 -5.39 35.77 -0.41
CA THR A 58 -6.67 35.09 -0.54
C THR A 58 -7.72 36.11 -0.96
N ILE A 59 -8.39 35.84 -2.08
CA ILE A 59 -9.53 36.62 -2.55
C ILE A 59 -10.76 35.74 -2.68
N SER A 60 -11.93 36.34 -2.57
CA SER A 60 -13.21 35.67 -2.84
C SER A 60 -14.08 36.56 -3.71
N GLY A 61 -14.82 35.96 -4.63
CA GLY A 61 -15.74 36.70 -5.48
C GLY A 61 -16.60 35.77 -6.32
N ARG A 62 -17.47 36.37 -7.13
CA ARG A 62 -18.27 35.67 -8.12
C ARG A 62 -17.52 35.59 -9.44
N VAL A 63 -17.57 34.43 -10.07
CA VAL A 63 -16.99 34.20 -11.40
C VAL A 63 -17.70 35.07 -12.43
N GLY A 64 -16.93 35.85 -13.19
CA GLY A 64 -17.39 36.68 -14.30
C GLY A 64 -16.50 36.53 -15.53
N SER A 65 -17.04 36.83 -16.70
CA SER A 65 -16.29 36.88 -17.97
C SER A 65 -17.04 37.78 -18.95
N GLU A 66 -16.29 38.50 -19.78
CA GLU A 66 -16.84 39.32 -20.86
C GLU A 66 -17.29 38.47 -22.07
N THR A 67 -16.69 37.29 -22.24
CA THR A 67 -16.94 36.39 -23.38
C THR A 67 -17.25 34.97 -22.89
N PRO A 68 -18.36 34.75 -22.17
CA PRO A 68 -18.66 33.44 -21.62
C PRO A 68 -18.98 32.39 -22.69
N ILE A 69 -18.65 31.14 -22.39
CA ILE A 69 -18.97 29.99 -23.24
C ILE A 69 -20.41 29.56 -22.94
N ASN A 70 -21.23 29.47 -23.99
CA ASN A 70 -22.56 28.87 -23.91
C ASN A 70 -22.43 27.34 -24.06
N CYS A 71 -22.94 26.62 -23.08
CA CYS A 71 -22.89 25.16 -23.04
C CYS A 71 -24.05 24.59 -23.85
N GLU A 72 -23.76 23.68 -24.78
CA GLU A 72 -24.75 23.17 -25.73
C GLU A 72 -25.76 22.22 -25.07
N HIS A 73 -25.30 21.44 -24.09
CA HIS A 73 -26.11 20.38 -23.49
C HIS A 73 -26.82 20.80 -22.20
N SER A 74 -26.18 21.62 -21.36
CA SER A 74 -26.77 22.11 -20.09
C SER A 74 -27.50 23.44 -20.22
N GLY A 75 -27.29 24.19 -21.30
CA GLY A 75 -27.77 25.57 -21.45
C GLY A 75 -27.15 26.56 -20.44
N LEU A 76 -26.14 26.12 -19.67
CA LEU A 76 -25.40 26.98 -18.74
C LEU A 76 -24.44 27.90 -19.49
N ARG A 77 -24.06 29.00 -18.84
CA ARG A 77 -22.96 29.86 -19.29
C ARG A 77 -21.79 29.71 -18.34
N GLY A 78 -20.63 29.37 -18.86
CA GLY A 78 -19.45 29.08 -18.06
C GLY A 78 -18.18 29.69 -18.62
N VAL A 79 -17.16 29.72 -17.77
CA VAL A 79 -15.83 30.26 -18.12
C VAL A 79 -14.82 29.15 -18.46
N ILE A 80 -15.04 27.96 -17.92
CA ILE A 80 -14.31 26.74 -18.24
C ILE A 80 -15.36 25.67 -18.52
N VAL A 81 -15.27 25.03 -19.68
CA VAL A 81 -16.12 23.92 -20.10
C VAL A 81 -15.23 22.75 -20.47
N GLU A 82 -15.54 21.58 -19.92
CA GLU A 82 -14.91 20.31 -20.23
C GLU A 82 -15.97 19.32 -20.68
N GLU A 83 -15.84 18.88 -21.93
CA GLU A 83 -16.73 17.91 -22.55
C GLU A 83 -15.99 16.58 -22.67
N THR A 84 -16.58 15.54 -22.11
CA THR A 84 -16.04 14.17 -22.15
C THR A 84 -17.06 13.23 -22.76
N ALA A 85 -16.62 12.40 -23.70
CA ALA A 85 -17.43 11.36 -24.30
C ALA A 85 -16.81 9.99 -23.99
N GLU A 86 -17.53 9.18 -23.22
CA GLU A 86 -17.14 7.82 -22.84
C GLU A 86 -18.00 6.82 -23.60
N GLN A 87 -17.37 6.00 -24.42
CA GLN A 87 -18.02 4.93 -25.15
C GLN A 87 -18.16 3.71 -24.23
N HIS A 88 -19.40 3.31 -23.97
CA HIS A 88 -19.72 2.14 -23.15
C HIS A 88 -19.96 0.91 -24.02
N PHE A 89 -19.34 -0.20 -23.65
CA PHE A 89 -19.45 -1.47 -24.36
C PHE A 89 -19.35 -2.65 -23.40
N LEU A 90 -19.82 -3.81 -23.85
CA LEU A 90 -19.58 -5.09 -23.20
C LEU A 90 -18.45 -5.81 -23.93
N LYS A 91 -17.55 -6.45 -23.19
CA LYS A 91 -16.53 -7.35 -23.72
C LYS A 91 -16.58 -8.68 -22.98
N HIS A 92 -16.09 -9.75 -23.58
CA HIS A 92 -15.92 -11.01 -22.84
C HIS A 92 -14.72 -10.93 -21.91
N ASN A 93 -14.85 -11.48 -20.71
CA ASN A 93 -13.71 -11.83 -19.87
C ASN A 93 -13.12 -13.19 -20.28
N ASP A 94 -11.97 -13.56 -19.73
CA ASP A 94 -11.29 -14.84 -20.04
C ASP A 94 -12.16 -16.08 -19.75
N ALA A 95 -13.21 -15.93 -18.93
CA ALA A 95 -14.18 -16.98 -18.61
C ALA A 95 -15.42 -16.98 -19.54
N GLY A 96 -15.45 -16.15 -20.59
CA GLY A 96 -16.56 -16.06 -21.55
C GLY A 96 -17.80 -15.30 -21.04
N SER A 97 -17.75 -14.67 -19.87
CA SER A 97 -18.84 -13.81 -19.36
C SER A 97 -18.73 -12.38 -19.90
N TRP A 98 -19.87 -11.74 -20.15
CA TRP A 98 -19.92 -10.33 -20.54
C TRP A 98 -19.61 -9.43 -19.36
N ILE A 99 -18.61 -8.56 -19.51
CA ILE A 99 -18.25 -7.51 -18.57
C ILE A 99 -18.44 -6.14 -19.24
N GLN A 100 -18.98 -5.19 -18.49
CA GLN A 100 -19.14 -3.82 -18.94
C GLN A 100 -17.81 -3.08 -18.78
N ASP A 101 -17.43 -2.36 -19.83
CA ASP A 101 -16.23 -1.54 -19.89
C ASP A 101 -16.54 -0.21 -20.58
N SER A 102 -15.65 0.76 -20.44
CA SER A 102 -15.77 2.04 -21.14
C SER A 102 -14.43 2.54 -21.65
N ALA A 103 -14.45 3.24 -22.78
CA ALA A 103 -13.30 3.89 -23.38
C ALA A 103 -13.57 5.39 -23.54
N LEU A 104 -12.65 6.23 -23.07
CA LEU A 104 -12.72 7.66 -23.29
C LEU A 104 -12.41 7.95 -24.77
N MET A 105 -13.41 8.45 -25.50
CA MET A 105 -13.30 8.73 -26.93
C MET A 105 -12.84 10.15 -27.22
N LEU A 106 -13.35 11.10 -26.44
CA LEU A 106 -13.07 12.53 -26.61
C LEU A 106 -13.00 13.17 -25.22
N SER A 107 -11.99 14.03 -25.04
CA SER A 107 -11.92 14.97 -23.94
C SER A 107 -11.49 16.31 -24.52
N MET A 108 -12.39 17.28 -24.49
CA MET A 108 -12.14 18.64 -24.95
C MET A 108 -12.32 19.61 -23.77
N SER A 109 -11.42 20.58 -23.65
CA SER A 109 -11.53 21.64 -22.65
C SER A 109 -11.37 22.99 -23.33
N LYS A 110 -12.30 23.90 -23.04
CA LYS A 110 -12.30 25.29 -23.48
C LYS A 110 -12.27 26.19 -22.24
N GLU A 111 -11.41 27.19 -22.26
CA GLU A 111 -11.29 28.19 -21.21
C GLU A 111 -11.24 29.58 -21.87
N VAL A 112 -12.06 30.50 -21.38
CA VAL A 112 -12.07 31.91 -21.79
C VAL A 112 -11.53 32.78 -20.67
N PRO A 113 -10.98 33.99 -20.92
CA PRO A 113 -10.56 34.89 -19.86
C PRO A 113 -11.69 35.17 -18.87
N TRP A 114 -11.40 35.04 -17.59
CA TRP A 114 -12.38 35.20 -16.52
C TRP A 114 -11.77 35.83 -15.27
N TYR A 115 -12.63 36.41 -14.46
CA TYR A 115 -12.26 37.16 -13.26
C TYR A 115 -13.20 36.83 -12.11
N LEU A 116 -12.77 37.17 -10.91
CA LEU A 116 -13.62 37.26 -9.73
C LEU A 116 -14.05 38.71 -9.53
N ASP A 117 -15.34 38.86 -9.25
CA ASP A 117 -16.00 40.13 -8.98
C ASP A 117 -16.69 40.06 -7.61
N ASP A 118 -16.35 40.97 -6.71
CA ASP A 118 -16.95 41.12 -5.39
C ASP A 118 -17.89 42.34 -5.30
N GLY A 119 -18.08 43.06 -6.41
CA GLY A 119 -18.81 44.32 -6.51
C GLY A 119 -17.95 45.56 -6.27
N THR A 120 -16.73 45.42 -5.75
CA THR A 120 -15.79 46.53 -5.48
C THR A 120 -14.68 46.63 -6.52
N GLY A 121 -14.32 45.51 -7.15
CA GLY A 121 -13.30 45.42 -8.18
C GLY A 121 -13.31 44.09 -8.90
N ARG A 122 -12.36 43.90 -9.82
CA ARG A 122 -12.20 42.67 -10.59
C ARG A 122 -10.76 42.18 -10.50
N ALA A 123 -10.58 40.88 -10.31
CA ALA A 123 -9.28 40.23 -10.34
C ALA A 123 -9.32 39.03 -11.29
N TYR A 124 -8.50 39.05 -12.34
CA TYR A 124 -8.42 37.95 -13.30
C TYR A 124 -7.73 36.74 -12.69
N VAL A 125 -8.19 35.54 -13.01
CA VAL A 125 -7.59 34.31 -12.48
C VAL A 125 -6.95 33.54 -13.62
N VAL A 126 -5.68 33.19 -13.46
CA VAL A 126 -4.89 32.48 -14.49
C VAL A 126 -4.44 31.13 -13.97
N GLY A 127 -4.64 30.09 -14.78
CA GLY A 127 -4.11 28.75 -14.51
C GLY A 127 -4.89 27.96 -13.45
N ALA A 128 -6.15 28.33 -13.18
CA ALA A 128 -6.99 27.73 -12.13
C ALA A 128 -7.11 26.20 -12.21
N ARG A 129 -7.06 25.63 -13.43
CA ARG A 129 -7.09 24.17 -13.64
C ARG A 129 -5.94 23.42 -12.94
N SER A 130 -4.81 24.10 -12.71
CA SER A 130 -3.65 23.54 -12.01
C SER A 130 -3.68 23.76 -10.49
N ALA A 131 -4.70 24.46 -9.97
CA ALA A 131 -4.84 24.78 -8.56
C ALA A 131 -5.36 23.58 -7.76
N ALA A 132 -4.89 23.47 -6.51
CA ALA A 132 -5.43 22.50 -5.59
C ALA A 132 -6.87 22.85 -5.20
N GLY A 133 -7.74 21.83 -5.15
CA GLY A 133 -9.15 22.00 -4.80
C GLY A 133 -10.05 22.52 -5.92
N PHE A 134 -9.50 22.74 -7.12
CA PHE A 134 -10.28 23.11 -8.30
C PHE A 134 -11.15 21.93 -8.73
N ALA A 135 -12.43 22.18 -8.94
CA ALA A 135 -13.38 21.19 -9.42
C ALA A 135 -14.44 21.89 -10.28
N LEU A 136 -14.73 21.31 -11.44
CA LEU A 136 -15.84 21.71 -12.29
C LEU A 136 -17.13 21.04 -11.82
N THR A 137 -18.24 21.77 -11.91
CA THR A 137 -19.57 21.21 -11.62
C THR A 137 -20.07 20.43 -12.84
N VAL A 138 -20.76 19.32 -12.63
CA VAL A 138 -21.41 18.59 -13.73
C VAL A 138 -22.62 19.40 -14.18
N GLY A 139 -22.56 19.92 -15.40
CA GLY A 139 -23.63 20.72 -16.02
C GLY A 139 -24.67 19.84 -16.70
N SER A 140 -24.23 18.81 -17.43
CA SER A 140 -25.12 17.84 -18.09
C SER A 140 -24.44 16.47 -18.19
N GLU A 141 -25.25 15.42 -18.10
CA GLU A 141 -24.83 14.03 -18.28
C GLU A 141 -25.91 13.33 -19.12
N VAL A 142 -25.58 13.04 -20.38
CA VAL A 142 -26.52 12.45 -21.35
C VAL A 142 -25.93 11.13 -21.82
N PHE A 143 -26.72 10.05 -21.70
CA PHE A 143 -26.39 8.77 -22.29
C PHE A 143 -27.13 8.63 -23.62
N GLU A 144 -26.38 8.61 -24.71
CA GLU A 144 -26.89 8.31 -26.04
C GLU A 144 -26.81 6.80 -26.26
N ASP A 145 -27.95 6.12 -26.07
CA ASP A 145 -28.08 4.71 -26.40
C ASP A 145 -27.69 4.50 -27.86
N SER A 146 -26.96 3.43 -28.16
CA SER A 146 -26.79 2.97 -29.54
C SER A 146 -28.11 2.33 -30.03
N GLY A 147 -29.16 3.15 -30.17
CA GLY A 147 -30.48 2.72 -30.59
C GLY A 147 -30.45 2.17 -32.01
N ARG A 148 -30.81 0.89 -32.17
CA ARG A 148 -31.25 0.13 -33.37
C ARG A 148 -31.02 0.78 -34.74
N SER A 149 -29.80 1.20 -35.07
CA SER A 149 -29.41 1.42 -36.46
C SER A 149 -29.22 0.05 -37.10
N ILE A 150 -30.30 -0.46 -37.69
CA ILE A 150 -30.42 -1.77 -38.36
C ILE A 150 -29.33 -1.98 -39.44
N VAL A 151 -28.61 -0.94 -39.84
CA VAL A 151 -27.61 -0.98 -40.92
C VAL A 151 -26.16 -1.12 -40.41
N ARG A 152 -25.89 -0.99 -39.11
CA ARG A 152 -24.53 -1.16 -38.53
C ARG A 152 -24.38 -2.35 -37.57
N GLY A 153 -25.48 -3.03 -37.26
CA GLY A 153 -25.57 -4.10 -36.25
C GLY A 153 -24.90 -5.44 -36.60
N THR A 154 -24.30 -5.61 -37.78
CA THR A 154 -23.67 -6.87 -38.19
C THR A 154 -22.14 -6.86 -38.13
N LEU A 155 -21.49 -5.69 -37.98
CA LEU A 155 -20.02 -5.63 -37.94
C LEU A 155 -19.45 -5.72 -36.52
N ASP A 156 -20.17 -5.24 -35.50
CA ASP A 156 -19.67 -5.18 -34.12
C ASP A 156 -19.61 -6.57 -33.44
N TYR A 157 -20.46 -7.52 -33.86
CA TYR A 157 -20.44 -8.88 -33.32
C TYR A 157 -19.20 -9.68 -33.73
N LEU A 158 -18.48 -9.25 -34.78
CA LEU A 158 -17.29 -9.92 -35.28
C LEU A 158 -16.03 -9.66 -34.42
N GLN A 159 -16.07 -8.69 -33.51
CA GLN A 159 -14.93 -8.32 -32.65
C GLN A 159 -15.10 -8.67 -31.16
N GLY A 160 -16.17 -9.35 -30.76
CA GLY A 160 -16.40 -9.75 -29.36
C GLY A 160 -16.74 -8.58 -28.43
N LEU A 161 -17.13 -7.42 -29.01
CA LEU A 161 -17.55 -6.22 -28.29
C LEU A 161 -19.01 -5.92 -28.62
N LYS A 162 -19.83 -5.68 -27.61
CA LYS A 162 -21.23 -5.23 -27.79
C LYS A 162 -21.35 -3.78 -27.35
N MET A 163 -21.57 -2.90 -28.31
CA MET A 163 -21.77 -1.48 -28.05
C MET A 163 -23.07 -1.21 -27.27
N LEU A 164 -22.99 -0.41 -26.20
CA LEU A 164 -24.15 0.01 -25.39
C LEU A 164 -24.60 1.43 -25.73
N GLY A 165 -23.64 2.34 -25.94
CA GLY A 165 -23.91 3.75 -26.19
C GLY A 165 -22.73 4.64 -25.87
N VAL A 166 -22.95 5.94 -25.94
CA VAL A 166 -21.96 6.97 -25.62
C VAL A 166 -22.50 7.83 -24.50
N LYS A 167 -21.75 7.90 -23.40
CA LYS A 167 -22.01 8.79 -22.28
C LYS A 167 -21.29 10.11 -22.51
N ARG A 168 -22.04 11.19 -22.70
CA ARG A 168 -21.52 12.56 -22.81
C ARG A 168 -21.68 13.25 -21.47
N ILE A 169 -20.57 13.72 -20.90
CA ILE A 169 -20.55 14.49 -19.65
C ILE A 169 -19.97 15.87 -19.96
N GLU A 170 -20.75 16.90 -19.67
CA GLU A 170 -20.36 18.30 -19.76
C GLU A 170 -20.13 18.84 -18.35
N ARG A 171 -18.89 19.24 -18.04
CA ARG A 171 -18.51 19.86 -16.78
C ARG A 171 -18.19 21.33 -17.00
N VAL A 172 -18.71 22.19 -16.14
CA VAL A 172 -18.69 23.63 -16.33
C VAL A 172 -18.30 24.33 -15.04
N LEU A 173 -17.57 25.45 -15.14
CA LEU A 173 -17.48 26.46 -14.09
C LEU A 173 -18.46 27.59 -14.44
N PRO A 174 -19.66 27.63 -13.84
CA PRO A 174 -20.69 28.57 -14.24
C PRO A 174 -20.37 30.00 -13.76
N ILE A 175 -20.78 30.98 -14.56
CA ILE A 175 -20.76 32.39 -14.17
C ILE A 175 -21.62 32.58 -12.91
N GLY A 176 -21.20 33.49 -12.03
CA GLY A 176 -21.89 33.78 -10.78
C GLY A 176 -21.54 32.82 -9.64
N SER A 177 -20.79 31.74 -9.91
CA SER A 177 -20.29 30.84 -8.88
C SER A 177 -19.39 31.59 -7.91
N SER A 178 -19.62 31.41 -6.61
CA SER A 178 -18.73 31.94 -5.57
C SER A 178 -17.49 31.06 -5.47
N LEU A 179 -16.32 31.65 -5.66
CA LEU A 179 -15.04 30.98 -5.50
C LEU A 179 -14.13 31.74 -4.54
N THR A 180 -13.28 30.98 -3.85
CA THR A 180 -12.14 31.48 -3.10
C THR A 180 -10.87 31.06 -3.83
N VAL A 181 -9.98 32.02 -4.06
CA VAL A 181 -8.71 31.82 -4.75
C VAL A 181 -7.57 32.26 -3.86
N VAL A 182 -6.57 31.39 -3.71
CA VAL A 182 -5.31 31.66 -3.04
C VAL A 182 -4.21 31.58 -4.07
N GLY A 183 -3.46 32.66 -4.26
CA GLY A 183 -2.39 32.71 -5.26
C GLY A 183 -1.58 34.00 -5.17
N GLU A 184 -0.63 34.14 -6.09
CA GLU A 184 0.19 35.33 -6.22
C GLU A 184 -0.59 36.42 -6.94
N ALA A 185 -0.71 37.59 -6.32
CA ALA A 185 -1.29 38.76 -6.94
C ALA A 185 -0.23 39.56 -7.71
N VAL A 186 -0.51 39.84 -8.97
CA VAL A 186 0.34 40.63 -9.86
C VAL A 186 -0.52 41.72 -10.49
N LYS A 187 0.05 42.92 -10.59
CA LYS A 187 -0.54 44.03 -11.33
C LYS A 187 0.22 44.21 -12.64
N ASP A 188 -0.48 44.12 -13.76
CA ASP A 188 0.13 44.36 -15.08
C ASP A 188 0.36 45.87 -15.29
N ASP A 189 1.14 46.23 -16.31
CA ASP A 189 1.48 47.63 -16.64
C ASP A 189 0.24 48.50 -16.94
N VAL A 190 -0.86 47.87 -17.38
CA VAL A 190 -2.16 48.51 -17.65
C VAL A 190 -2.97 48.75 -16.36
N GLY A 191 -2.50 48.23 -15.22
CA GLY A 191 -3.18 48.32 -13.92
C GLY A 191 -4.17 47.19 -13.65
N THR A 192 -4.31 46.22 -14.56
CA THR A 192 -5.15 45.04 -14.37
C THR A 192 -4.55 44.13 -13.31
N ILE A 193 -5.38 43.70 -12.36
CA ILE A 193 -4.98 42.77 -11.31
C ILE A 193 -5.25 41.34 -11.76
N ARG A 194 -4.25 40.48 -11.62
CA ARG A 194 -4.35 39.06 -11.93
C ARG A 194 -3.76 38.20 -10.82
N ILE A 195 -4.41 37.08 -10.55
CA ILE A 195 -3.98 36.06 -9.61
C ILE A 195 -3.47 34.87 -10.40
N GLN A 196 -2.22 34.49 -10.15
CA GLN A 196 -1.55 33.41 -10.85
C GLN A 196 -0.94 32.40 -9.87
N LYS A 197 -0.48 31.28 -10.41
CA LYS A 197 0.23 30.27 -9.64
C LYS A 197 1.59 30.82 -9.17
N PRO A 198 1.87 30.89 -7.86
CA PRO A 198 3.17 31.30 -7.34
C PRO A 198 4.28 30.30 -7.72
N HIS A 199 5.50 30.81 -7.92
CA HIS A 199 6.70 29.97 -8.06
C HIS A 199 6.96 29.11 -6.81
N LYS A 200 6.71 29.69 -5.63
CA LYS A 200 6.78 29.02 -4.33
C LYS A 200 5.58 29.45 -3.49
N GLY A 201 4.75 28.48 -3.10
CA GLY A 201 3.61 28.75 -2.23
C GLY A 201 2.36 27.96 -2.62
N PRO A 202 1.29 28.12 -1.83
CA PRO A 202 0.02 27.46 -2.09
C PRO A 202 -0.69 28.10 -3.27
N PHE A 203 -1.32 27.28 -4.10
CA PHE A 203 -2.24 27.72 -5.14
C PHE A 203 -3.53 26.93 -5.02
N TYR A 204 -4.61 27.60 -4.61
CA TYR A 204 -5.92 26.98 -4.41
C TYR A 204 -6.99 27.75 -5.14
N VAL A 205 -7.91 27.03 -5.77
CA VAL A 205 -9.14 27.58 -6.33
C VAL A 205 -10.24 26.65 -5.88
N SER A 206 -11.17 27.11 -5.05
CA SER A 206 -12.21 26.23 -4.50
C SER A 206 -13.51 26.99 -4.25
N PRO A 207 -14.67 26.33 -4.36
CA PRO A 207 -15.94 26.91 -3.94
C PRO A 207 -16.07 27.03 -2.40
N LYS A 208 -15.18 26.38 -1.64
CA LYS A 208 -15.18 26.44 -0.17
C LYS A 208 -14.46 27.69 0.31
N SER A 209 -14.89 28.23 1.45
CA SER A 209 -14.20 29.36 2.09
C SER A 209 -12.82 28.96 2.61
N ILE A 210 -11.94 29.95 2.77
CA ILE A 210 -10.59 29.73 3.32
C ILE A 210 -10.61 29.11 4.71
N ASP A 211 -11.55 29.51 5.57
CA ASP A 211 -11.68 28.96 6.92
C ASP A 211 -12.14 27.50 6.90
N GLN A 212 -13.02 27.12 5.97
CA GLN A 212 -13.40 25.72 5.76
C GLN A 212 -12.22 24.89 5.26
N LEU A 213 -11.39 25.45 4.37
CA LEU A 213 -10.19 24.77 3.86
C LEU A 213 -9.18 24.53 4.98
N ILE A 214 -8.87 25.55 5.78
CA ILE A 214 -7.97 25.47 6.94
C ILE A 214 -8.51 24.46 7.97
N SER A 215 -9.81 24.52 8.27
CA SER A 215 -10.44 23.60 9.22
C SER A 215 -10.36 22.14 8.75
N ASN A 216 -10.63 21.89 7.47
CA ASN A 216 -10.54 20.55 6.89
C ASN A 216 -9.11 20.01 6.91
N LEU A 217 -8.12 20.80 6.46
CA LEU A 217 -6.71 20.40 6.52
C LEU A 217 -6.27 20.13 7.96
N GLY A 218 -6.71 20.94 8.92
CA GLY A 218 -6.44 20.72 10.34
C GLY A 218 -7.11 19.47 10.92
N LYS A 219 -8.29 19.08 10.44
CA LYS A 219 -8.95 17.80 10.81
C LYS A 219 -8.17 16.61 10.25
N TRP A 220 -7.82 16.64 8.96
CA TRP A 220 -7.03 15.57 8.32
C TRP A 220 -5.64 15.44 8.95
N ALA A 221 -4.96 16.55 9.25
CA ALA A 221 -3.68 16.52 9.94
C ALA A 221 -3.77 15.83 11.31
N ARG A 222 -4.84 16.07 12.09
CA ARG A 222 -5.09 15.38 13.36
C ARG A 222 -5.39 13.91 13.17
N LEU A 223 -6.26 13.58 12.21
CA LEU A 223 -6.62 12.19 11.89
C LEU A 223 -5.39 11.37 11.51
N TYR A 224 -4.54 11.90 10.61
CA TYR A 224 -3.31 11.24 10.20
C TYR A 224 -2.32 11.04 11.35
N LYS A 225 -2.19 12.02 12.26
CA LYS A 225 -1.37 11.88 13.48
C LYS A 225 -1.88 10.76 14.38
N TYR A 226 -3.18 10.70 14.66
CA TYR A 226 -3.76 9.65 15.48
C TYR A 226 -3.66 8.27 14.82
N ALA A 227 -3.93 8.17 13.52
CA ALA A 227 -3.79 6.94 12.76
C ALA A 227 -2.33 6.43 12.74
N SER A 228 -1.36 7.34 12.57
CA SER A 228 0.07 7.03 12.65
C SER A 228 0.47 6.50 14.04
N PHE A 229 0.01 7.14 15.10
CA PHE A 229 0.26 6.68 16.47
C PHE A 229 -0.33 5.28 16.72
N GLY A 230 -1.58 5.05 16.29
CA GLY A 230 -2.23 3.75 16.40
C GLY A 230 -1.47 2.64 15.66
N LEU A 231 -1.06 2.88 14.42
CA LEU A 231 -0.28 1.92 13.63
C LEU A 231 1.11 1.68 14.21
N THR A 232 1.73 2.68 14.83
CA THR A 232 3.04 2.54 15.50
C THR A 232 2.93 1.60 16.71
N ILE A 233 1.92 1.81 17.56
CA ILE A 233 1.67 0.94 18.72
C ILE A 233 1.39 -0.49 18.26
N PHE A 234 0.52 -0.65 17.26
CA PHE A 234 0.17 -1.97 16.74
C PHE A 234 1.36 -2.68 16.08
N GLY A 235 2.15 -1.95 15.27
CA GLY A 235 3.37 -2.47 14.66
C GLY A 235 4.41 -2.90 15.71
N ALA A 236 4.64 -2.08 16.74
CA ALA A 236 5.52 -2.40 17.85
C ALA A 236 5.06 -3.64 18.62
N PHE A 237 3.74 -3.80 18.84
CA PHE A 237 3.17 -4.99 19.45
C PHE A 237 3.45 -6.26 18.62
N LEU A 238 3.24 -6.23 17.31
CA LEU A 238 3.50 -7.37 16.43
C LEU A 238 4.99 -7.77 16.42
N ILE A 239 5.89 -6.79 16.36
CA ILE A 239 7.34 -7.02 16.41
C ILE A 239 7.74 -7.61 17.75
N THR A 240 7.23 -7.06 18.85
CA THR A 240 7.51 -7.52 20.21
C THR A 240 7.01 -8.95 20.42
N LYS A 241 5.78 -9.26 20.01
CA LYS A 241 5.21 -10.61 20.07
C LYS A 241 6.08 -11.61 19.30
N HIS A 242 6.49 -11.26 18.08
CA HIS A 242 7.34 -12.12 17.26
C HIS A 242 8.73 -12.31 17.87
N ALA A 243 9.31 -11.26 18.43
CA ALA A 243 10.60 -11.31 19.12
C ALA A 243 10.56 -12.19 20.39
N ILE A 244 9.49 -12.09 21.18
CA ILE A 244 9.27 -12.93 22.37
C ILE A 244 9.16 -14.40 21.98
N LEU A 245 8.30 -14.74 21.00
CA LEU A 245 8.14 -16.12 20.55
C LEU A 245 9.46 -16.68 20.00
N TYR A 246 10.16 -15.89 19.19
CA TYR A 246 11.46 -16.26 18.66
C TYR A 246 12.49 -16.49 19.79
N PHE A 247 12.53 -15.61 20.80
CA PHE A 247 13.46 -15.73 21.92
C PHE A 247 13.14 -16.95 22.80
N LEU A 248 11.87 -17.20 23.09
CA LEU A 248 11.41 -18.37 23.84
C LEU A 248 11.75 -19.67 23.10
N GLU A 249 11.53 -19.74 21.79
CA GLU A 249 11.89 -20.89 20.97
C GLU A 249 13.40 -21.11 20.93
N ARG A 250 14.18 -20.03 20.75
CA ARG A 250 15.64 -20.08 20.77
C ARG A 250 16.18 -20.53 22.12
N ARG A 251 15.58 -20.07 23.23
CA ARG A 251 15.93 -20.50 24.58
C ARG A 251 15.65 -21.99 24.77
N ARG A 252 14.47 -22.47 24.34
CA ARG A 252 14.11 -23.90 24.40
C ARG A 252 15.07 -24.76 23.58
N ARG A 253 15.45 -24.35 22.37
CA ARG A 253 16.44 -25.04 21.53
C ARG A 253 17.83 -25.09 22.20
N ARG A 254 18.27 -24.00 22.81
CA ARG A 254 19.53 -23.94 23.56
C ARG A 254 19.53 -24.85 24.79
N GLU A 255 18.43 -24.87 25.54
CA GLU A 255 18.27 -25.76 26.70
C GLU A 255 18.27 -27.23 26.28
N LEU A 256 17.58 -27.58 25.18
CA LEU A 256 17.60 -28.94 24.63
C LEU A 256 19.01 -29.35 24.17
N GLN A 257 19.71 -28.49 23.42
CA GLN A 257 21.09 -28.75 22.98
C GLN A 257 22.04 -28.93 24.17
N ARG A 258 21.94 -28.10 25.22
CA ARG A 258 22.73 -28.27 26.45
C ARG A 258 22.46 -29.62 27.12
N ARG A 259 21.19 -30.05 27.21
CA ARG A 259 20.84 -31.36 27.78
C ARG A 259 21.40 -32.51 26.96
N VAL A 260 21.33 -32.43 25.63
CA VAL A 260 21.91 -33.44 24.71
C VAL A 260 23.43 -33.49 24.86
N LEU A 261 24.11 -32.35 24.88
CA LEU A 261 25.57 -32.30 25.05
C LEU A 261 26.02 -32.81 26.43
N ALA A 262 25.32 -32.46 27.50
CA ALA A 262 25.61 -32.97 28.84
C ALA A 262 25.41 -34.49 28.94
N ALA A 263 24.36 -35.03 28.29
CA ALA A 263 24.13 -36.47 28.20
C ALA A 263 25.22 -37.18 27.38
N ALA A 264 25.69 -36.56 26.28
CA ALA A 264 26.81 -37.08 25.49
C ALA A 264 28.13 -37.07 26.28
N ALA A 265 28.42 -35.99 27.03
CA ALA A 265 29.63 -35.88 27.85
C ALA A 265 29.67 -36.90 29.00
N LYS A 266 28.52 -37.23 29.61
CA LYS A 266 28.43 -38.31 30.60
C LYS A 266 28.71 -39.70 30.02
N ARG A 267 28.51 -39.89 28.71
CA ARG A 267 28.86 -41.15 28.03
C ARG A 267 30.35 -41.24 27.66
N SER A 268 31.12 -40.16 27.80
CA SER A 268 32.50 -40.07 27.32
C SER A 268 33.56 -39.93 28.42
N GLY A 269 33.32 -40.37 29.65
CA GLY A 269 34.42 -40.61 30.59
C GLY A 269 34.02 -41.27 31.91
N PRO A 270 34.94 -41.91 32.65
CA PRO A 270 36.16 -42.62 32.24
C PRO A 270 36.07 -44.10 32.69
N ASP A 271 35.78 -45.03 31.77
CA ASP A 271 36.14 -46.43 32.00
C ASP A 271 37.53 -46.65 31.39
N ASN A 272 38.56 -46.44 32.21
CA ASN A 272 39.91 -46.94 31.95
C ASN A 272 40.66 -47.01 33.28
N GLU A 273 40.50 -48.14 33.98
CA GLU A 273 41.52 -48.69 34.88
C GLU A 273 41.58 -50.21 34.66
N ASP A 274 42.56 -50.67 33.86
CA ASP A 274 43.50 -51.72 34.27
C ASP A 274 44.72 -51.74 33.29
N PRO A 275 45.98 -51.72 33.75
CA PRO A 275 47.15 -51.62 32.89
C PRO A 275 47.80 -53.00 32.71
N THR A 276 47.99 -53.50 31.48
CA THR A 276 49.26 -54.15 31.09
C THR A 276 49.35 -54.58 29.61
N LEU A 277 50.49 -54.22 29.01
CA LEU A 277 51.26 -54.91 27.95
C LEU A 277 50.99 -54.66 26.45
N LYS A 278 51.83 -53.74 25.93
CA LYS A 278 52.79 -53.89 24.81
C LYS A 278 52.37 -53.66 23.34
N VAL A 279 52.81 -52.48 22.85
CA VAL A 279 53.59 -52.16 21.63
C VAL A 279 53.40 -53.01 20.35
N GLU A 280 52.86 -52.43 19.27
CA GLU A 280 53.59 -51.86 18.11
C GLU A 280 52.69 -51.61 16.86
N ASN A 281 52.96 -50.48 16.20
CA ASN A 281 52.82 -50.17 14.77
C ASN A 281 51.43 -49.90 14.13
N GLY A 282 51.15 -48.60 13.98
CA GLY A 282 50.86 -47.91 12.71
C GLY A 282 49.79 -48.43 11.76
N ALA A 283 48.60 -47.82 11.79
CA ALA A 283 47.77 -47.51 10.61
C ALA A 283 46.61 -46.56 11.00
N GLU A 284 46.17 -45.77 10.02
CA GLU A 284 45.21 -44.65 10.03
C GLU A 284 43.88 -44.83 10.79
N PRO A 285 43.19 -43.74 11.21
CA PRO A 285 41.92 -43.83 11.91
C PRO A 285 40.79 -44.16 10.92
N LYS A 286 40.46 -45.44 10.78
CA LYS A 286 39.14 -45.84 10.27
C LYS A 286 38.10 -45.29 11.24
N ARG A 287 37.30 -44.34 10.75
CA ARG A 287 36.06 -43.88 11.36
C ARG A 287 35.09 -45.06 11.44
N ASP A 288 35.25 -45.94 12.42
CA ASP A 288 34.20 -46.86 12.77
C ASP A 288 33.25 -46.14 13.70
N ARG A 289 32.13 -45.69 13.13
CA ARG A 289 30.97 -45.27 13.91
C ARG A 289 30.52 -46.52 14.67
N MET A 290 31.04 -46.72 15.87
CA MET A 290 30.55 -47.73 16.79
C MET A 290 29.08 -47.38 17.10
N MET A 291 28.17 -47.91 16.28
CA MET A 291 26.74 -47.83 16.53
C MET A 291 26.54 -48.51 17.89
N PRO A 292 25.90 -47.83 18.86
CA PRO A 292 25.73 -48.40 20.18
C PRO A 292 24.94 -49.71 20.06
N ASN A 293 25.33 -50.74 20.84
CA ASN A 293 24.73 -52.08 20.82
C ASN A 293 23.32 -52.13 21.43
N ILE A 294 22.48 -51.14 21.11
CA ILE A 294 21.19 -50.87 21.74
C ILE A 294 20.07 -51.23 20.76
N CYS A 295 18.99 -51.81 21.27
CA CYS A 295 17.77 -52.10 20.52
C CYS A 295 17.25 -50.86 19.79
N VAL A 296 17.09 -50.95 18.46
CA VAL A 296 16.64 -49.83 17.62
C VAL A 296 15.19 -49.41 17.84
N ILE A 297 14.43 -50.18 18.62
CA ILE A 297 13.01 -49.94 18.89
C ILE A 297 12.83 -49.19 20.21
N CYS A 298 13.27 -49.76 21.33
CA CYS A 298 13.12 -49.11 22.62
C CYS A 298 14.22 -48.10 22.92
N LEU A 299 15.41 -48.25 22.33
CA LEU A 299 16.61 -47.46 22.65
C LEU A 299 17.02 -47.50 24.14
N GLU A 300 16.50 -48.49 24.89
CA GLU A 300 16.68 -48.64 26.34
C GLU A 300 17.56 -49.85 26.71
N GLN A 301 17.42 -50.97 26.00
CA GLN A 301 18.12 -52.23 26.29
C GLN A 301 19.08 -52.60 25.16
N GLU A 302 20.15 -53.32 25.48
CA GLU A 302 21.04 -53.87 24.47
C GLU A 302 20.33 -54.86 23.54
N TYR A 303 20.74 -54.90 22.26
CA TYR A 303 20.21 -55.93 21.38
C TYR A 303 20.73 -57.30 21.83
N ASN A 304 19.83 -58.28 21.97
CA ASN A 304 20.18 -59.62 22.41
C ASN A 304 19.30 -60.68 21.74
N ALA A 305 18.67 -60.33 20.63
CA ALA A 305 17.85 -61.22 19.82
C ALA A 305 18.32 -61.22 18.36
N VAL A 306 18.39 -62.41 17.77
CA VAL A 306 18.65 -62.61 16.34
C VAL A 306 17.40 -63.13 15.64
N PHE A 307 17.10 -62.57 14.46
CA PHE A 307 16.02 -63.06 13.60
C PHE A 307 16.54 -64.18 12.68
N ILE A 308 15.99 -65.39 12.83
CA ILE A 308 16.34 -66.54 11.99
C ILE A 308 15.85 -66.29 10.55
N GLN A 309 16.59 -66.80 9.55
CA GLN A 309 16.47 -66.53 8.11
C GLN A 309 17.09 -65.23 7.59
N CYS A 310 17.25 -64.17 8.40
CA CYS A 310 17.93 -62.95 7.96
C CYS A 310 19.18 -62.57 8.77
N GLY A 311 19.36 -63.13 9.96
CA GLY A 311 20.58 -62.99 10.77
C GLY A 311 20.76 -61.62 11.41
N HIS A 312 19.82 -60.69 11.26
CA HIS A 312 19.95 -59.35 11.83
C HIS A 312 19.74 -59.34 13.34
N MET A 313 20.66 -58.70 14.05
CA MET A 313 20.62 -58.46 15.50
C MET A 313 20.47 -56.97 15.76
N CYS A 314 19.24 -56.49 15.85
CA CYS A 314 18.96 -55.06 16.04
C CYS A 314 17.96 -54.76 17.16
N CYS A 315 17.43 -55.79 17.84
CA CYS A 315 16.38 -55.64 18.86
C CYS A 315 16.73 -56.42 20.13
N CYS A 316 16.20 -55.97 21.27
CA CYS A 316 16.15 -56.80 22.48
C CYS A 316 15.02 -57.84 22.34
N THR A 317 15.07 -58.92 23.13
CA THR A 317 14.08 -60.01 23.10
C THR A 317 12.65 -59.52 23.31
N THR A 318 12.45 -58.52 24.18
CA THR A 318 11.12 -57.96 24.46
C THR A 318 10.55 -57.22 23.25
N CYS A 319 11.36 -56.42 22.55
CA CYS A 319 10.89 -55.76 21.34
C CYS A 319 10.72 -56.76 20.18
N ALA A 320 11.61 -57.73 20.08
CA ALA A 320 11.59 -58.74 19.02
C ALA A 320 10.33 -59.62 19.05
N SER A 321 9.79 -59.94 20.23
CA SER A 321 8.57 -60.76 20.36
C SER A 321 7.30 -60.09 19.82
N HIS A 322 7.31 -58.76 19.62
CA HIS A 322 6.16 -58.02 19.09
C HIS A 322 6.25 -57.77 17.57
N LEU A 323 7.28 -58.27 16.90
CA LEU A 323 7.52 -58.02 15.48
C LEU A 323 7.15 -59.21 14.62
N THR A 324 6.54 -58.92 13.47
CA THR A 324 6.26 -59.89 12.41
C THR A 324 7.28 -59.82 11.26
N SER A 325 8.04 -58.73 11.16
CA SER A 325 9.05 -58.51 10.12
C SER A 325 10.28 -57.80 10.67
N CYS A 326 11.45 -58.10 10.09
CA CYS A 326 12.73 -57.53 10.50
C CYS A 326 12.77 -56.01 10.22
N PRO A 327 13.10 -55.14 11.20
CA PRO A 327 13.16 -53.69 10.98
C PRO A 327 14.20 -53.24 9.95
N LEU A 328 15.26 -54.04 9.73
CA LEU A 328 16.35 -53.71 8.80
C LEU A 328 16.05 -54.15 7.37
N CYS A 329 15.68 -55.42 7.17
CA CYS A 329 15.51 -55.99 5.83
C CYS A 329 14.07 -56.31 5.45
N ARG A 330 13.10 -56.07 6.34
CA ARG A 330 11.66 -56.30 6.16
C ARG A 330 11.26 -57.74 5.85
N ARG A 331 12.17 -58.71 5.93
CA ARG A 331 11.88 -60.15 5.80
C ARG A 331 11.00 -60.60 6.97
N ARG A 332 10.02 -61.46 6.69
CA ARG A 332 9.12 -62.03 7.71
C ARG A 332 9.94 -62.82 8.74
N ILE A 333 9.62 -62.63 10.02
CA ILE A 333 10.30 -63.31 11.12
C ILE A 333 9.58 -64.65 11.36
N GLU A 334 10.31 -65.75 11.20
CA GLU A 334 9.82 -67.10 11.49
C GLU A 334 10.15 -67.52 12.92
N GLN A 335 11.35 -67.15 13.38
CA GLN A 335 11.84 -67.50 14.71
C GLN A 335 12.78 -66.41 15.24
N VAL A 336 12.70 -66.17 16.55
CA VAL A 336 13.57 -65.26 17.30
C VAL A 336 14.36 -66.08 18.31
N VAL A 337 15.68 -65.91 18.32
CA VAL A 337 16.56 -66.60 19.29
C VAL A 337 17.27 -65.57 20.15
N LYS A 338 17.27 -65.78 21.46
CA LYS A 338 18.05 -64.96 22.40
C LYS A 338 19.52 -65.37 22.32
N VAL A 339 20.40 -64.39 22.13
CA VAL A 339 21.84 -64.57 22.07
C VAL A 339 22.46 -64.00 23.34
N PHE A 340 23.38 -64.76 23.95
CA PHE A 340 24.21 -64.28 25.04
C PHE A 340 25.59 -63.98 24.47
N CYS A 341 25.91 -62.70 24.30
CA CYS A 341 27.24 -62.25 23.94
C CYS A 341 28.01 -62.02 25.24
N HIS A 342 29.21 -62.61 25.36
CA HIS A 342 30.02 -62.57 26.57
C HIS A 342 30.94 -61.36 26.62
#